data_AF-A0A6G4ITE5-F1
#
_entry.id   AF-A0A6G4ITE5-F1
#
_cell.length_a   1.000
_cell.length_b   1.000
_cell.length_c   1.000
_cell.angle_alpha   90.00
_cell.angle_beta   90.00
_cell.angle_gamma   90.00
#
_symmetry.space_group_name_H-M   'P 1'
#
loop_
_entity.id
_entity.type
_entity.pdbx_description
1 polymer ?
#
loop_
_entity_poly.entity_id
_entity_poly.type
_entity_poly.pdbx_seq_one_letter_code
_entity_poly.pdbx_strand_id
1 'polypeptide(L)'
;IMLYIMTGTNNITDILGQADHIKNHGLFMPMIFMFLLGAFTKSAQFPFHIWLPRAMAAPTPVSAYLHSATMVKAGIFLLLRFTPLLGLSNMYVYIVTFVGLITPVSYTH
;
A
#
# COMPACT_ATOMS: atom_id res chain seq x y z
N ILE A 1 -10.27 7.91 7.62
CA ILE A 1 -10.48 9.28 8.13
C ILE A 1 -10.35 10.31 7.01
N MET A 2 -9.18 10.49 6.38
CA MET A 2 -9.04 11.48 5.28
C MET A 2 -10.03 11.26 4.14
N LEU A 3 -10.20 10.02 3.67
CA LEU A 3 -11.20 9.69 2.65
C LEU A 3 -12.62 10.08 3.08
N TYR A 4 -13.00 9.72 4.31
CA TYR A 4 -14.32 10.06 4.86
C TYR A 4 -14.54 11.59 4.95
N ILE A 5 -13.51 12.36 5.29
CA ILE A 5 -13.59 13.83 5.31
C ILE A 5 -13.82 14.40 3.90
N MET A 6 -13.23 13.79 2.86
CA MET A 6 -13.38 14.24 1.47
C MET A 6 -14.68 13.80 0.81
N THR A 7 -15.20 12.61 1.15
CA THR A 7 -16.30 11.95 0.43
C THR A 7 -17.58 11.82 1.25
N GLY A 8 -17.51 11.94 2.57
CA GLY A 8 -18.63 11.71 3.48
C GLY A 8 -19.10 10.25 3.59
N THR A 9 -18.40 9.30 2.94
CA THR A 9 -18.81 7.90 2.86
C THR A 9 -17.64 6.95 3.12
N ASN A 10 -17.94 5.74 3.62
CA ASN A 10 -16.98 4.66 3.82
C ASN A 10 -17.14 3.52 2.80
N ASN A 11 -18.08 3.66 1.86
CA ASN A 11 -18.29 2.67 0.82
C ASN A 11 -17.27 2.87 -0.31
N ILE A 12 -16.52 1.81 -0.63
CA ILE A 12 -15.45 1.88 -1.63
C ILE A 12 -15.99 2.26 -3.01
N THR A 13 -17.16 1.76 -3.40
CA THR A 13 -17.74 2.04 -4.72
C THR A 13 -18.07 3.54 -4.87
N ASP A 14 -18.65 4.12 -3.82
CA ASP A 14 -19.02 5.54 -3.80
C ASP A 14 -17.77 6.44 -3.79
N ILE A 15 -16.73 6.03 -3.06
CA ILE A 15 -15.42 6.71 -3.04
C ILE A 15 -14.80 6.72 -4.44
N LEU A 16 -14.78 5.57 -5.12
CA LEU A 16 -14.22 5.46 -6.48
C LEU A 16 -15.04 6.26 -7.49
N GLY A 17 -16.36 6.40 -7.29
CA GLY A 17 -17.21 7.26 -8.13
C GLY A 17 -16.94 8.77 -7.95
N GLN A 18 -16.31 9.18 -6.87
CA GLN A 18 -15.96 10.59 -6.57
C GLN A 18 -14.48 10.91 -6.83
N ALA A 19 -13.80 10.12 -7.67
CA ALA A 19 -12.35 10.21 -7.86
C ALA A 19 -11.86 11.61 -8.28
N ASP A 20 -12.58 12.29 -9.19
CA ASP A 20 -12.23 13.64 -9.64
C ASP A 20 -12.36 14.69 -8.53
N HIS A 21 -13.37 14.56 -7.67
CA HIS A 21 -13.55 15.45 -6.51
C HIS A 21 -12.39 15.26 -5.51
N ILE A 22 -12.02 14.00 -5.24
CA ILE A 22 -10.92 13.66 -4.34
C ILE A 22 -9.58 14.16 -4.88
N LYS A 23 -9.34 14.01 -6.20
CA LYS A 23 -8.10 14.47 -6.86
C LYS A 23 -7.86 15.98 -6.69
N ASN A 24 -8.92 16.77 -6.77
CA ASN A 24 -8.85 18.22 -6.66
C ASN A 24 -8.82 18.72 -5.20
N HIS A 25 -8.98 17.84 -4.22
CA HIS A 25 -8.97 18.21 -2.81
C HIS A 25 -7.53 18.40 -2.29
N GLY A 26 -7.29 19.42 -1.47
CA GLY A 26 -5.93 19.71 -0.94
C GLY A 26 -5.33 18.59 -0.08
N LEU A 27 -6.16 17.69 0.44
CA LEU A 27 -5.75 16.52 1.23
C LEU A 27 -5.38 15.29 0.36
N PHE A 28 -5.48 15.38 -0.97
CA PHE A 28 -5.21 14.27 -1.88
C PHE A 28 -3.78 13.73 -1.73
N MET A 29 -2.82 14.65 -1.65
CA MET A 29 -1.40 14.30 -1.59
C MET A 29 -1.02 13.59 -0.27
N PRO A 30 -1.36 14.13 0.92
CA PRO A 30 -1.15 13.42 2.19
C PRO A 30 -1.83 12.05 2.26
N MET A 31 -3.03 11.92 1.67
CA MET A 31 -3.74 10.65 1.61
C MET A 31 -2.95 9.60 0.83
N ILE A 32 -2.42 9.95 -0.35
CA ILE A 32 -1.58 9.03 -1.15
C ILE A 32 -0.38 8.54 -0.31
N PHE A 33 0.30 9.43 0.41
CA PHE A 33 1.43 9.05 1.26
C PHE A 33 1.03 8.07 2.36
N MET A 34 -0.10 8.30 3.03
CA MET A 34 -0.60 7.35 4.05
C MET A 34 -0.93 5.98 3.46
N PHE A 35 -1.53 5.95 2.27
CA PHE A 35 -1.81 4.71 1.54
C PHE A 35 -0.53 3.94 1.21
N LEU A 36 0.48 4.64 0.66
CA LEU A 36 1.77 4.05 0.31
C LEU A 36 2.52 3.55 1.56
N LEU A 37 2.58 4.34 2.63
CA LEU A 37 3.22 3.94 3.89
C LEU A 37 2.58 2.68 4.49
N GLY A 38 1.25 2.63 4.55
CA GLY A 38 0.52 1.47 5.06
C GLY A 38 0.75 0.22 4.20
N ALA A 39 0.68 0.36 2.88
CA ALA A 39 0.88 -0.74 1.95
C ALA A 39 2.32 -1.26 1.97
N PHE A 40 3.32 -0.39 1.92
CA PHE A 40 4.73 -0.77 1.90
C PHE A 40 5.19 -1.41 3.20
N THR A 41 4.70 -0.93 4.34
CA THR A 41 4.98 -1.54 5.65
C THR A 41 4.41 -2.96 5.71
N LYS A 42 3.14 -3.15 5.29
CA LYS A 42 2.49 -4.47 5.29
C LYS A 42 3.10 -5.45 4.29
N SER A 43 3.55 -4.96 3.14
CA SER A 43 4.14 -5.79 2.08
C SER A 43 5.66 -5.94 2.17
N ALA A 44 6.27 -5.54 3.30
CA ALA A 44 7.72 -5.62 3.52
C ALA A 44 8.56 -5.07 2.35
N GLN A 45 8.10 -3.96 1.77
CA GLN A 45 8.83 -3.26 0.70
C GLN A 45 9.99 -2.47 1.30
N PHE A 46 10.98 -2.09 0.50
CA PHE A 46 12.04 -1.19 0.95
C PHE A 46 11.46 0.15 1.43
N PRO A 47 11.89 0.71 2.59
CA PRO A 47 12.90 0.23 3.54
C PRO A 47 12.34 -0.64 4.69
N PHE A 48 11.04 -0.92 4.71
CA PHE A 48 10.33 -1.64 5.78
C PHE A 48 10.44 -3.18 5.69
N HIS A 49 11.42 -3.73 4.99
CA HIS A 49 11.58 -5.18 4.83
C HIS A 49 12.09 -5.88 6.10
N ILE A 50 12.70 -5.15 7.03
CA ILE A 50 13.46 -5.66 8.19
C ILE A 50 12.64 -6.57 9.12
N TRP A 51 11.33 -6.35 9.26
CA TRP A 51 10.49 -7.15 10.14
C TRP A 51 10.22 -8.56 9.59
N LEU A 52 10.25 -8.73 8.27
CA LEU A 52 9.90 -9.99 7.63
C LEU A 52 10.95 -11.09 7.86
N PRO A 53 12.28 -10.86 7.68
CA PRO A 53 13.30 -11.84 8.05
C PRO A 53 13.29 -12.20 9.54
N ARG A 54 12.97 -11.23 10.42
CA ARG A 54 12.86 -11.48 11.87
C ARG A 54 11.65 -12.35 12.23
N ALA A 55 10.57 -12.28 11.45
CA ALA A 55 9.40 -13.15 11.62
C ALA A 55 9.69 -14.62 11.25
N MET A 56 10.71 -14.87 10.41
CA MET A 56 11.13 -16.23 10.02
C MET A 56 12.00 -16.93 11.08
N ALA A 57 12.47 -16.20 12.09
CA ALA A 57 13.12 -16.79 13.27
C ALA A 57 12.11 -17.44 14.24
N ALA A 58 10.81 -17.35 13.98
CA ALA A 58 9.76 -17.99 14.77
C ALA A 58 9.60 -19.49 14.42
N PRO A 59 9.13 -20.34 15.36
CA PRO A 59 8.96 -21.79 15.15
C PRO A 59 8.10 -22.14 13.93
N THR A 60 8.39 -23.30 13.31
CA THR A 60 7.95 -23.75 11.97
C THR A 60 6.44 -23.73 11.64
N PRO A 61 5.47 -23.85 12.56
CA PRO A 61 4.06 -23.67 12.20
C PRO A 61 3.64 -22.20 12.09
N VAL A 62 4.28 -21.29 12.83
CA VAL A 62 3.92 -19.86 12.89
C VAL A 62 4.57 -19.08 11.76
N SER A 63 5.81 -19.43 11.40
CA SER A 63 6.48 -18.86 10.24
C SER A 63 5.79 -19.26 8.94
N ALA A 64 5.34 -20.50 8.77
CA ALA A 64 4.58 -20.94 7.60
C ALA A 64 3.29 -20.11 7.38
N TYR A 65 2.57 -19.74 8.45
CA TYR A 65 1.36 -18.91 8.36
C TYR A 65 1.65 -17.44 8.06
N LEU A 66 2.70 -16.87 8.66
CA LEU A 66 3.14 -15.49 8.42
C LEU A 66 3.78 -15.31 7.04
N HIS A 67 4.45 -16.34 6.51
CA HIS A 67 5.06 -16.34 5.17
C HIS A 67 4.07 -16.71 4.05
N SER A 68 3.03 -17.51 4.34
CA SER A 68 2.06 -17.98 3.34
C SER A 68 0.91 -17.01 3.06
N ALA A 69 1.23 -15.79 2.61
CA ALA A 69 0.40 -15.08 1.65
C ALA A 69 -0.82 -14.26 2.12
N THR A 70 -1.14 -14.09 3.41
CA THR A 70 -2.27 -13.20 3.82
C THR A 70 -1.84 -11.76 4.12
N MET A 71 -0.84 -11.54 4.99
CA MET A 71 -0.46 -10.18 5.40
C MET A 71 0.34 -9.42 4.32
N VAL A 72 1.26 -10.08 3.62
CA VAL A 72 2.12 -9.43 2.61
C VAL A 72 1.33 -9.03 1.36
N LYS A 73 0.36 -9.85 0.94
CA LYS A 73 -0.48 -9.55 -0.23
C LYS A 73 -1.56 -8.51 0.05
N ALA A 74 -1.97 -8.32 1.30
CA ALA A 74 -2.99 -7.34 1.66
C ALA A 74 -2.61 -5.89 1.30
N GLY A 75 -1.33 -5.52 1.47
CA GLY A 75 -0.84 -4.19 1.08
C GLY A 75 -0.94 -3.95 -0.43
N ILE A 76 -0.45 -4.89 -1.23
CA ILE A 76 -0.52 -4.81 -2.70
C ILE A 76 -1.98 -4.85 -3.19
N PHE A 77 -2.83 -5.71 -2.61
CA PHE A 77 -4.24 -5.78 -2.94
C PHE A 77 -4.95 -4.44 -2.71
N LEU A 78 -4.65 -3.77 -1.61
CA LEU A 78 -5.20 -2.46 -1.29
C LEU A 78 -4.76 -1.42 -2.33
N LEU A 79 -3.47 -1.38 -2.70
CA LEU A 79 -2.99 -0.47 -3.76
C LEU A 79 -3.70 -0.74 -5.09
N LEU A 80 -3.77 -2.02 -5.51
CA LEU A 80 -4.44 -2.41 -6.75
C LEU A 80 -5.91 -2.00 -6.79
N ARG A 81 -6.63 -2.19 -5.67
CA ARG A 81 -8.06 -1.86 -5.57
C ARG A 81 -8.30 -0.35 -5.63
N PHE A 82 -7.37 0.46 -5.12
CA PHE A 82 -7.44 1.92 -5.16
C PHE A 82 -6.69 2.55 -6.33
N THR A 83 -6.09 1.76 -7.24
CA THR A 83 -5.43 2.27 -8.45
C THR A 83 -6.30 3.21 -9.30
N PRO A 84 -7.62 2.99 -9.51
CA PRO A 84 -8.45 3.94 -10.25
C PRO A 84 -8.49 5.35 -9.64
N LEU A 85 -8.25 5.47 -8.33
CA LEU A 85 -8.15 6.73 -7.60
C LEU A 85 -6.71 7.25 -7.53
N LEU A 86 -5.79 6.42 -7.04
CA LEU A 86 -4.40 6.79 -6.75
C LEU A 86 -3.59 6.99 -8.03
N GLY A 87 -3.89 6.21 -9.08
CA GLY A 87 -3.27 6.28 -10.41
C GLY A 87 -3.49 7.60 -11.14
N LEU A 88 -4.41 8.44 -10.67
CA LEU A 88 -4.59 9.80 -11.18
C LEU A 88 -3.40 10.72 -10.84
N SER A 89 -2.52 10.29 -9.93
CA SER A 89 -1.28 10.98 -9.58
C SER A 89 -0.07 10.29 -10.22
N ASN A 90 0.69 11.04 -11.04
CA ASN A 90 1.95 10.55 -11.60
C ASN A 90 2.96 10.15 -10.51
N MET A 91 2.93 10.84 -9.36
CA MET A 91 3.83 10.53 -8.25
C MET A 91 3.55 9.14 -7.64
N TYR A 92 2.28 8.75 -7.52
CA TYR A 92 1.92 7.41 -7.07
C TYR A 92 2.52 6.34 -7.98
N VAL A 93 2.36 6.51 -9.29
CA VAL A 93 2.88 5.57 -10.31
C VAL A 93 4.40 5.45 -10.19
N TYR A 94 5.12 6.58 -10.18
CA TYR A 94 6.58 6.56 -10.07
C TYR A 94 7.08 5.91 -8.79
N ILE A 95 6.47 6.20 -7.63
CA ILE A 95 6.90 5.61 -6.36
C ILE A 95 6.66 4.11 -6.34
N VAL A 96 5.46 3.65 -6.74
CA VAL A 96 5.14 2.21 -6.72
C VAL A 96 6.04 1.44 -7.69
N THR A 97 6.28 1.96 -8.89
CA THR A 97 7.21 1.35 -9.85
C THR A 97 8.63 1.32 -9.32
N PHE A 98 9.14 2.44 -8.79
CA PHE A 98 10.51 2.51 -8.27
C PHE A 98 10.72 1.57 -7.07
N VAL A 99 9.81 1.58 -6.09
CA VAL A 99 9.89 0.70 -4.91
C VAL A 99 9.75 -0.77 -5.33
N GLY A 100 8.87 -1.08 -6.29
CA GLY A 100 8.71 -2.44 -6.82
C GLY A 100 9.95 -2.96 -7.54
N LEU A 101 10.73 -2.09 -8.20
CA LEU A 101 11.99 -2.46 -8.85
C LEU A 101 13.14 -2.60 -7.84
N ILE A 102 13.22 -1.72 -6.86
CA ILE A 102 14.33 -1.71 -5.89
C ILE A 102 14.21 -2.83 -4.86
N THR A 103 12.98 -3.22 -4.52
CA THR A 103 12.73 -4.19 -3.45
C THR A 103 13.40 -5.54 -3.74
N PRO A 104 13.24 -6.18 -4.91
CA PRO A 104 13.95 -7.43 -5.25
C PRO A 104 15.48 -7.31 -5.18
N VAL A 105 16.05 -6.21 -5.69
CA VAL A 105 17.51 -5.96 -5.68
C VAL A 105 18.03 -5.82 -4.24
N SER A 106 17.22 -5.23 -3.36
CA SER A 106 17.57 -5.04 -1.95
C SER A 106 17.59 -6.36 -1.15
N TYR A 107 16.86 -7.38 -1.60
CA TYR A 107 16.85 -8.71 -0.97
C TYR A 107 17.99 -9.62 -1.46
N THR A 108 18.66 -9.27 -2.57
CA THR A 108 19.75 -10.08 -3.13
C THR A 108 21.13 -9.76 -2.54
N HIS A 109 21.23 -8.75 -1.67
CA HIS A 109 22.43 -8.36 -0.93
C HIS A 109 22.24 -8.62 0.57
#